data_AF-A0A7X0A8A7-F1
#
_entry.id   AF-A0A7X0A8A7-F1
#
_cell.length_a   1.000
_cell.length_b   1.000
_cell.length_c   1.000
_cell.angle_alpha   90.00
_cell.angle_beta   90.00
_cell.angle_gamma   90.00
#
_symmetry.space_group_name_H-M   'P 1'
#
loop_
_entity.id
_entity.type
_entity.pdbx_description
1 polymer ?
#
loop_
_entity_poly.entity_id
_entity_poly.type
_entity_poly.pdbx_seq_one_letter_code
_entity_poly.pdbx_strand_id
1 'polypeptide(L)'
;MRFFKIFLALVYLFFIYGCSPKKKTALIKDADVLHNNVDQLTQVIIYDVFTPPVAARIYGYTTLAAYEAARYTDTSYNSIAAQLKGFGKPPKPKKDLKYNFTLAATKAFFTVAHKITFSVDTLQKYEDKVYAMYKDNLDDSTYARSIAFGIQVGKYMLKRSLVDNYPQTRGKPRFLGNDGPGQWHPTAPDYLDGVEFCWGTMHTFAVDTSTQFKLPPPPAFSEDKNSEYFKQNLAVYQLSKNITKEQVTIARFWDDNPFVIQHNGHMMFANKKITPGGHWIGITAIACKKTNADVVKTAQAYALTSIALFDAFICGWQVKYETNYIRPVTVINDKIDHDWLPMLQTPPFPEYPSGHSDISAASAVVLTHLFGDNFAYQDTSDLRYIGMQRHFDSFLKASDETSISRFYGGIHYLNSVNQGAVQGRQVGEYIWSKLKLKK
;
A
#
# COMPACT_ATOMS: atom_id res chain seq x y z
N MET A 1 -66.66 -29.32 -20.57
CA MET A 1 -65.92 -28.34 -21.40
C MET A 1 -65.96 -26.89 -20.88
N ARG A 2 -66.96 -26.44 -20.11
CA ARG A 2 -67.05 -25.06 -19.59
C ARG A 2 -66.01 -24.74 -18.50
N PHE A 3 -65.73 -25.69 -17.60
CA PHE A 3 -64.73 -25.53 -16.52
C PHE A 3 -63.27 -25.51 -17.02
N PHE A 4 -62.97 -26.20 -18.12
CA PHE A 4 -61.62 -26.22 -18.70
C PHE A 4 -61.23 -24.88 -19.33
N LYS A 5 -62.20 -24.16 -19.91
CA LYS A 5 -61.99 -22.80 -20.45
C LYS A 5 -61.77 -21.75 -19.36
N ILE A 6 -62.41 -21.92 -18.20
CA ILE A 6 -62.23 -21.03 -17.03
C ILE A 6 -60.86 -21.27 -16.39
N PHE A 7 -60.42 -22.54 -16.30
CA PHE A 7 -59.10 -22.88 -15.78
C PHE A 7 -57.97 -22.33 -16.68
N LEU A 8 -58.09 -22.46 -18.00
CA LEU A 8 -57.14 -21.88 -18.95
C LEU A 8 -57.09 -20.34 -18.90
N ALA A 9 -58.23 -19.67 -18.68
CA ALA A 9 -58.29 -18.22 -18.52
C ALA A 9 -57.63 -17.74 -17.21
N LEU A 10 -57.80 -18.49 -16.11
CA LEU A 10 -57.15 -18.21 -14.83
C LEU A 10 -55.64 -18.45 -14.87
N VAL A 11 -55.17 -19.48 -15.58
CA VAL A 11 -53.73 -19.71 -15.82
C VAL A 11 -53.14 -18.58 -16.68
N TYR A 12 -53.85 -18.11 -17.69
CA TYR A 12 -53.42 -16.95 -18.50
C TYR A 12 -53.36 -15.65 -17.67
N LEU A 13 -54.30 -15.44 -16.75
CA LEU A 13 -54.28 -14.29 -15.83
C LEU A 13 -53.11 -14.34 -14.83
N PHE A 14 -52.68 -15.53 -14.41
CA PHE A 14 -51.49 -15.70 -13.56
C PHE A 14 -50.17 -15.43 -14.32
N PHE A 15 -50.10 -15.69 -15.63
CA PHE A 15 -48.92 -15.35 -16.43
C PHE A 15 -48.77 -13.84 -16.69
N ILE A 16 -49.86 -13.06 -16.61
CA ILE A 16 -49.82 -11.60 -16.85
C ILE A 16 -49.45 -10.83 -15.56
N TYR A 17 -49.67 -11.40 -14.37
CA TYR A 17 -49.36 -10.76 -13.08
C TYR A 17 -47.98 -11.09 -12.50
N GLY A 18 -47.17 -11.94 -13.16
CA GLY A 18 -45.85 -12.38 -12.67
C GLY A 18 -44.68 -11.42 -12.94
N CYS A 19 -44.84 -10.36 -13.73
CA CYS A 19 -43.77 -9.42 -14.05
C CYS A 19 -43.89 -8.12 -13.24
N SER A 20 -43.66 -8.19 -11.93
CA SER A 20 -43.23 -6.98 -11.22
C SER A 20 -41.81 -6.64 -11.68
N PRO A 21 -41.51 -5.42 -12.18
CA PRO A 21 -40.17 -5.07 -12.61
C PRO A 21 -39.21 -5.24 -11.43
N LYS A 22 -38.21 -6.11 -11.58
CA LYS A 22 -37.16 -6.33 -10.58
C LYS A 22 -36.58 -4.97 -10.19
N LYS A 23 -36.70 -4.59 -8.92
CA LYS A 23 -36.21 -3.30 -8.43
C LYS A 23 -34.70 -3.23 -8.70
N LYS A 24 -34.28 -2.31 -9.57
CA LYS A 24 -32.87 -2.13 -9.91
C LYS A 24 -32.08 -1.74 -8.67
N THR A 25 -30.91 -2.35 -8.49
CA THR A 25 -29.95 -1.92 -7.48
C THR A 25 -29.48 -0.50 -7.78
N ALA A 26 -29.51 0.41 -6.82
CA ALA A 26 -29.05 1.78 -7.02
C ALA A 26 -27.54 1.81 -7.32
N LEU A 27 -27.12 2.57 -8.32
CA LEU A 27 -25.70 2.83 -8.58
C LEU A 27 -25.12 3.69 -7.46
N ILE A 28 -23.98 3.26 -6.92
CA ILE A 28 -23.12 4.13 -6.08
C ILE A 28 -22.22 4.99 -6.98
N LYS A 29 -21.67 6.09 -6.43
CA LYS A 29 -20.79 6.97 -7.20
C LYS A 29 -19.56 6.20 -7.67
N ASP A 30 -19.09 6.51 -8.88
CA ASP A 30 -17.99 5.79 -9.49
C ASP A 30 -16.69 5.82 -8.67
N ALA A 31 -16.36 6.96 -8.04
CA ALA A 31 -15.21 7.07 -7.14
C ALA A 31 -15.40 6.20 -5.88
N ASP A 32 -16.62 6.10 -5.33
CA ASP A 32 -16.93 5.25 -4.17
C ASP A 32 -16.76 3.76 -4.50
N VAL A 33 -17.03 3.34 -5.75
CA VAL A 33 -16.71 1.97 -6.20
C VAL A 33 -15.21 1.71 -6.08
N LEU A 34 -14.37 2.64 -6.55
CA LEU A 34 -12.91 2.47 -6.46
C LEU A 34 -12.40 2.48 -5.02
N HIS A 35 -12.93 3.36 -4.18
CA HIS A 35 -12.61 3.36 -2.74
C HIS A 35 -12.94 2.01 -2.09
N ASN A 36 -14.11 1.45 -2.41
CA ASN A 36 -14.53 0.15 -1.88
C ASN A 36 -13.65 -1.00 -2.42
N ASN A 37 -13.25 -0.98 -3.70
CA ASN A 37 -12.32 -1.97 -4.24
C ASN A 37 -10.99 -1.99 -3.48
N VAL A 38 -10.42 -0.81 -3.22
CA VAL A 38 -9.15 -0.64 -2.50
C VAL A 38 -9.29 -1.03 -1.02
N ASP A 39 -10.42 -0.72 -0.38
CA ASP A 39 -10.69 -1.19 0.99
C ASP A 39 -10.73 -2.72 1.05
N GLN A 40 -11.44 -3.39 0.14
CA GLN A 40 -11.49 -4.86 0.11
C GLN A 40 -10.10 -5.48 -0.10
N LEU A 41 -9.29 -4.90 -0.99
CA LEU A 41 -7.90 -5.34 -1.16
C LEU A 41 -7.08 -5.16 0.12
N THR A 42 -7.29 -4.05 0.83
CA THR A 42 -6.61 -3.77 2.10
C THR A 42 -7.01 -4.79 3.17
N GLN A 43 -8.28 -5.18 3.24
CA GLN A 43 -8.74 -6.25 4.14
C GLN A 43 -8.05 -7.58 3.83
N VAL A 44 -7.88 -7.92 2.55
CA VAL A 44 -7.14 -9.13 2.13
C VAL A 44 -5.67 -9.04 2.50
N ILE A 45 -5.03 -7.88 2.29
CA ILE A 45 -3.63 -7.66 2.64
C ILE A 45 -3.37 -7.90 4.13
N ILE A 46 -4.26 -7.37 4.98
CA ILE A 46 -4.24 -7.57 6.43
C ILE A 46 -4.51 -9.04 6.77
N TYR A 47 -5.53 -9.65 6.13
CA TYR A 47 -5.94 -11.01 6.44
C TYR A 47 -4.85 -12.03 6.14
N ASP A 48 -4.20 -11.90 4.97
CA ASP A 48 -3.12 -12.74 4.45
C ASP A 48 -1.74 -12.40 5.05
N VAL A 49 -1.65 -11.34 5.88
CA VAL A 49 -0.42 -10.93 6.58
C VAL A 49 0.74 -10.65 5.61
N PHE A 50 0.46 -9.93 4.53
CA PHE A 50 1.50 -9.55 3.58
C PHE A 50 2.50 -8.58 4.22
N THR A 51 3.80 -8.79 3.95
CA THR A 51 4.88 -7.90 4.39
C THR A 51 4.71 -6.51 3.76
N PRO A 52 5.19 -5.42 4.41
CA PRO A 52 5.03 -4.07 3.87
C PRO A 52 5.50 -3.88 2.42
N PRO A 53 6.67 -4.41 1.98
CA PRO A 53 7.09 -4.27 0.59
C PRO A 53 6.15 -5.02 -0.37
N VAL A 54 5.71 -6.23 -0.01
CA VAL A 54 4.79 -7.02 -0.84
C VAL A 54 3.42 -6.36 -0.94
N ALA A 55 2.91 -5.76 0.14
CA ALA A 55 1.68 -4.98 0.12
C ALA A 55 1.77 -3.81 -0.88
N ALA A 56 2.89 -3.08 -0.90
CA ALA A 56 3.09 -1.99 -1.87
C ALA A 56 3.08 -2.49 -3.33
N ARG A 57 3.67 -3.65 -3.59
CA ARG A 57 3.60 -4.31 -4.92
C ARG A 57 2.15 -4.62 -5.31
N ILE A 58 1.38 -5.16 -4.38
CA ILE A 58 -0.03 -5.54 -4.60
C ILE A 58 -0.87 -4.30 -4.92
N TYR A 59 -0.75 -3.23 -4.14
CA TYR A 59 -1.39 -1.95 -4.45
C TYR A 59 -0.94 -1.39 -5.80
N GLY A 60 0.37 -1.43 -6.09
CA GLY A 60 0.96 -0.92 -7.32
C GLY A 60 0.31 -1.49 -8.58
N TYR A 61 0.28 -2.81 -8.73
CA TYR A 61 -0.29 -3.43 -9.93
C TYR A 61 -1.82 -3.29 -10.01
N THR A 62 -2.52 -3.41 -8.89
CA THR A 62 -4.00 -3.38 -8.89
C THR A 62 -4.53 -1.98 -9.19
N THR A 63 -3.97 -0.94 -8.55
CA THR A 63 -4.40 0.45 -8.74
C THR A 63 -3.99 0.99 -10.11
N LEU A 64 -2.82 0.60 -10.63
CA LEU A 64 -2.42 0.93 -12.00
C LEU A 64 -3.32 0.26 -13.04
N ALA A 65 -3.79 -0.97 -12.79
CA ALA A 65 -4.80 -1.62 -13.63
C ALA A 65 -6.11 -0.82 -13.67
N ALA A 66 -6.59 -0.39 -12.50
CA ALA A 66 -7.79 0.42 -12.39
C ALA A 66 -7.65 1.74 -13.14
N TYR A 67 -6.53 2.45 -12.96
CA TYR A 67 -6.25 3.70 -13.65
C TYR A 67 -6.23 3.55 -15.17
N GLU A 68 -5.51 2.55 -15.70
CA GLU A 68 -5.40 2.34 -17.15
C GLU A 68 -6.73 2.03 -17.83
N ALA A 69 -7.69 1.46 -17.10
CA ALA A 69 -9.05 1.27 -17.57
C ALA A 69 -9.94 2.50 -17.36
N ALA A 70 -9.88 3.15 -16.19
CA ALA A 70 -10.70 4.30 -15.82
C ALA A 70 -10.40 5.56 -16.63
N ARG A 71 -9.15 5.77 -17.05
CA ARG A 71 -8.71 6.99 -17.76
C ARG A 71 -9.43 7.26 -19.08
N TYR A 72 -10.17 6.30 -19.63
CA TYR A 72 -10.98 6.53 -20.82
C TYR A 72 -12.32 7.22 -20.53
N THR A 73 -12.70 7.39 -19.26
CA THR A 73 -13.78 8.30 -18.85
C THR A 73 -13.43 9.76 -19.19
N ASP A 74 -12.16 10.15 -19.01
CA ASP A 74 -11.63 11.44 -19.44
C ASP A 74 -10.33 11.24 -20.22
N THR A 75 -10.44 11.32 -21.55
CA THR A 75 -9.29 11.08 -22.44
C THR A 75 -8.21 12.16 -22.39
N SER A 76 -8.34 13.23 -21.60
CA SER A 76 -7.26 14.19 -21.33
C SER A 76 -6.13 13.57 -20.49
N TYR A 77 -6.40 12.47 -19.80
CA TYR A 77 -5.43 11.74 -18.99
C TYR A 77 -4.58 10.78 -19.84
N ASN A 78 -3.26 10.85 -19.66
CA ASN A 78 -2.31 9.97 -20.35
C ASN A 78 -2.20 8.61 -19.67
N SER A 79 -1.76 7.60 -20.42
CA SER A 79 -1.36 6.32 -19.82
C SER A 79 -0.13 6.52 -18.95
N ILE A 80 -0.19 6.09 -17.69
CA ILE A 80 0.96 6.05 -16.80
C ILE A 80 1.80 4.83 -17.19
N ALA A 81 1.17 3.66 -17.36
CA ALA A 81 1.88 2.42 -17.65
C ALA A 81 2.71 2.48 -18.94
N ALA A 82 2.26 3.20 -19.98
CA ALA A 82 3.02 3.38 -21.22
C ALA A 82 4.33 4.17 -21.05
N GLN A 83 4.49 4.91 -19.95
CA GLN A 83 5.67 5.70 -19.62
C GLN A 83 6.63 4.95 -18.66
N LEU A 84 6.19 3.82 -18.10
CA LEU A 84 6.94 3.04 -17.11
C LEU A 84 7.76 1.93 -17.76
N LYS A 85 8.86 1.54 -17.11
CA LYS A 85 9.78 0.52 -17.63
C LYS A 85 9.16 -0.88 -17.58
N GLY A 86 9.32 -1.63 -18.67
CA GLY A 86 8.91 -3.03 -18.78
C GLY A 86 7.43 -3.24 -19.11
N PHE A 87 6.61 -2.20 -19.16
CA PHE A 87 5.23 -2.30 -19.64
C PHE A 87 5.17 -2.25 -21.17
N GLY A 88 4.32 -3.10 -21.76
CA GLY A 88 4.08 -3.11 -23.20
C GLY A 88 3.16 -1.98 -23.67
N LYS A 89 2.60 -2.10 -24.88
CA LYS A 89 1.57 -1.16 -25.34
C LYS A 89 0.25 -1.41 -24.58
N PRO A 90 -0.34 -0.39 -23.92
CA PRO A 90 -1.59 -0.57 -23.19
C PRO A 90 -2.76 -0.87 -24.13
N PRO A 91 -3.69 -1.76 -23.74
CA PRO A 91 -4.93 -1.99 -24.47
C PRO A 91 -5.73 -0.68 -24.65
N LYS A 92 -6.43 -0.59 -25.78
CA LYS A 92 -7.33 0.54 -26.09
C LYS A 92 -8.75 0.01 -26.29
N PRO A 93 -9.79 0.73 -25.79
CA PRO A 93 -11.16 0.40 -26.12
C PRO A 93 -11.38 0.59 -27.63
N LYS A 94 -12.35 -0.13 -28.19
CA LYS A 94 -12.74 0.06 -29.59
C LYS A 94 -13.40 1.43 -29.73
N LYS A 95 -13.09 2.14 -30.81
CA LYS A 95 -13.71 3.43 -31.14
C LYS A 95 -15.22 3.25 -31.33
N ASP A 96 -15.96 4.31 -31.00
CA ASP A 96 -17.40 4.45 -31.27
C ASP A 96 -18.32 3.40 -30.59
N LEU A 97 -17.79 2.64 -29.63
CA LEU A 97 -18.57 1.74 -28.78
C LEU A 97 -18.73 2.29 -27.37
N LYS A 98 -19.89 2.02 -26.76
CA LYS A 98 -20.17 2.41 -25.36
C LYS A 98 -19.52 1.45 -24.37
N TYR A 99 -18.89 2.02 -23.35
CA TYR A 99 -18.27 1.33 -22.23
C TYR A 99 -18.67 2.03 -20.93
N ASN A 100 -18.72 1.28 -19.82
CA ASN A 100 -18.63 1.83 -18.48
C ASN A 100 -17.20 1.58 -17.97
N PHE A 101 -16.38 2.63 -17.95
CA PHE A 101 -14.96 2.51 -17.63
C PHE A 101 -14.70 2.29 -16.13
N THR A 102 -15.65 2.64 -15.26
CA THR A 102 -15.58 2.32 -13.83
C THR A 102 -15.74 0.82 -13.59
N LEU A 103 -16.70 0.17 -14.25
CA LEU A 103 -16.83 -1.29 -14.27
C LEU A 103 -15.59 -1.96 -14.87
N ALA A 104 -15.05 -1.41 -15.97
CA ALA A 104 -13.81 -1.93 -16.55
C ALA A 104 -12.62 -1.80 -15.59
N ALA A 105 -12.52 -0.68 -14.85
CA ALA A 105 -11.49 -0.46 -13.84
C ALA A 105 -11.62 -1.42 -12.66
N THR A 106 -12.82 -1.61 -12.12
CA THR A 106 -13.10 -2.63 -11.11
C THR A 106 -12.71 -4.02 -11.60
N LYS A 107 -13.07 -4.38 -12.83
CA LYS A 107 -12.71 -5.70 -13.38
C LYS A 107 -11.21 -5.85 -13.61
N ALA A 108 -10.52 -4.81 -14.07
CA ALA A 108 -9.07 -4.82 -14.23
C ALA A 108 -8.36 -4.99 -12.89
N PHE A 109 -8.79 -4.22 -11.88
CA PHE A 109 -8.29 -4.28 -10.51
C PHE A 109 -8.38 -5.70 -9.94
N PHE A 110 -9.57 -6.32 -9.96
CA PHE A 110 -9.74 -7.66 -9.39
C PHE A 110 -9.11 -8.76 -10.24
N THR A 111 -9.05 -8.61 -11.58
CA THR A 111 -8.28 -9.55 -12.43
C THR A 111 -6.83 -9.64 -11.98
N VAL A 112 -6.23 -8.53 -11.55
CA VAL A 112 -4.88 -8.52 -10.98
C VAL A 112 -4.88 -9.07 -9.56
N ALA A 113 -5.76 -8.57 -8.68
CA ALA A 113 -5.80 -8.95 -7.26
C ALA A 113 -5.89 -10.48 -7.10
N HIS A 114 -6.80 -11.13 -7.82
CA HIS A 114 -6.98 -12.60 -7.83
C HIS A 114 -5.73 -13.41 -8.17
N LYS A 115 -4.74 -12.82 -8.83
CA LYS A 115 -3.50 -13.50 -9.22
C LYS A 115 -2.32 -13.21 -8.31
N ILE A 116 -2.40 -12.19 -7.47
CA ILE A 116 -1.28 -11.76 -6.62
C ILE A 116 -1.62 -11.75 -5.12
N THR A 117 -2.83 -12.16 -4.73
CA THR A 117 -3.27 -12.39 -3.34
C THR A 117 -3.70 -13.85 -3.13
N PHE A 118 -3.94 -14.29 -1.88
CA PHE A 118 -4.35 -15.67 -1.58
C PHE A 118 -5.85 -15.81 -1.26
N SER A 119 -6.39 -14.97 -0.37
CA SER A 119 -7.76 -15.11 0.15
C SER A 119 -8.87 -14.54 -0.77
N VAL A 120 -8.90 -15.03 -2.00
CA VAL A 120 -9.72 -14.53 -3.11
C VAL A 120 -11.24 -14.68 -2.93
N ASP A 121 -11.70 -15.65 -2.13
CA ASP A 121 -13.12 -15.93 -1.92
C ASP A 121 -13.86 -14.73 -1.28
N THR A 122 -13.14 -13.97 -0.44
CA THR A 122 -13.69 -12.75 0.17
C THR A 122 -13.93 -11.65 -0.87
N LEU A 123 -13.05 -11.54 -1.87
CA LEU A 123 -13.19 -10.59 -2.97
C LEU A 123 -14.34 -10.97 -3.90
N GLN A 124 -14.51 -12.27 -4.20
CA GLN A 124 -15.54 -12.76 -5.10
C GLN A 124 -16.95 -12.38 -4.63
N LYS A 125 -17.24 -12.50 -3.33
CA LYS A 125 -18.55 -12.12 -2.75
C LYS A 125 -18.85 -10.62 -2.91
N TYR A 126 -17.84 -9.77 -2.81
CA TYR A 126 -17.98 -8.34 -3.04
C TYR A 126 -18.15 -8.04 -4.53
N GLU A 127 -17.33 -8.66 -5.38
CA GLU A 127 -17.38 -8.52 -6.84
C GLU A 127 -18.75 -8.91 -7.41
N ASP A 128 -19.33 -10.01 -6.97
CA ASP A 128 -20.64 -10.47 -7.45
C ASP A 128 -21.72 -9.40 -7.21
N LYS A 129 -21.67 -8.71 -6.07
CA LYS A 129 -22.60 -7.62 -5.75
C LYS A 129 -22.37 -6.41 -6.65
N VAL A 130 -21.12 -6.00 -6.84
CA VAL A 130 -20.78 -4.85 -7.70
C VAL A 130 -21.12 -5.12 -9.16
N TYR A 131 -20.79 -6.32 -9.66
CA TYR A 131 -21.10 -6.73 -11.02
C TYR A 131 -22.60 -6.87 -11.25
N ALA A 132 -23.35 -7.43 -10.30
CA ALA A 132 -24.82 -7.46 -10.37
C ALA A 132 -25.42 -6.05 -10.40
N MET A 133 -24.91 -5.11 -9.58
CA MET A 133 -25.34 -3.72 -9.60
C MET A 133 -25.16 -3.08 -10.98
N TYR A 134 -24.00 -3.26 -11.62
CA TYR A 134 -23.82 -2.76 -13.00
C TYR A 134 -24.67 -3.51 -14.02
N LYS A 135 -24.85 -4.82 -13.87
CA LYS A 135 -25.68 -5.64 -14.77
C LYS A 135 -27.16 -5.23 -14.74
N ASP A 136 -27.69 -4.84 -13.58
CA ASP A 136 -29.06 -4.33 -13.43
C ASP A 136 -29.25 -2.95 -14.11
N ASN A 137 -28.17 -2.20 -14.38
CA ASN A 137 -28.22 -0.80 -14.83
C ASN A 137 -27.62 -0.53 -16.22
N LEU A 138 -26.92 -1.49 -16.83
CA LEU A 138 -26.32 -1.36 -18.15
C LEU A 138 -26.98 -2.30 -19.15
N ASP A 139 -26.97 -1.93 -20.43
CA ASP A 139 -27.31 -2.88 -21.49
C ASP A 139 -26.27 -4.01 -21.57
N ASP A 140 -26.70 -5.20 -21.98
CA ASP A 140 -25.88 -6.41 -22.03
C ASP A 140 -24.59 -6.22 -22.82
N SER A 141 -24.66 -5.44 -23.90
CA SER A 141 -23.52 -5.20 -24.77
C SER A 141 -22.49 -4.29 -24.11
N THR A 142 -22.91 -3.23 -23.43
CA THR A 142 -22.03 -2.32 -22.68
C THR A 142 -21.42 -3.03 -21.48
N TYR A 143 -22.20 -3.80 -20.73
CA TYR A 143 -21.70 -4.60 -19.61
C TYR A 143 -20.62 -5.59 -20.07
N ALA A 144 -20.92 -6.42 -21.07
CA ALA A 144 -19.99 -7.44 -21.56
C ALA A 144 -18.70 -6.82 -22.12
N ARG A 145 -18.80 -5.72 -22.89
CA ARG A 145 -17.64 -4.99 -23.40
C ARG A 145 -16.77 -4.40 -22.29
N SER A 146 -17.38 -3.85 -21.24
CA SER A 146 -16.66 -3.25 -20.11
C SER A 146 -15.90 -4.30 -19.29
N ILE A 147 -16.55 -5.44 -19.00
CA ILE A 147 -15.90 -6.60 -18.37
C ILE A 147 -14.73 -7.11 -19.24
N ALA A 148 -14.96 -7.31 -20.54
CA ALA A 148 -13.93 -7.80 -21.45
C ALA A 148 -12.72 -6.85 -21.54
N PHE A 149 -12.98 -5.54 -21.58
CA PHE A 149 -11.91 -4.53 -21.58
C PHE A 149 -11.14 -4.53 -20.25
N GLY A 150 -11.83 -4.61 -19.11
CA GLY A 150 -11.19 -4.74 -17.80
C GLY A 150 -10.28 -5.96 -17.69
N ILE A 151 -10.74 -7.13 -18.18
CA ILE A 151 -9.92 -8.35 -18.23
C ILE A 151 -8.67 -8.14 -19.10
N GLN A 152 -8.78 -7.46 -20.24
CA GLN A 152 -7.63 -7.18 -21.10
C GLN A 152 -6.60 -6.29 -20.39
N VAL A 153 -7.04 -5.23 -19.71
CA VAL A 153 -6.16 -4.34 -18.95
C VAL A 153 -5.52 -5.07 -17.76
N GLY A 154 -6.28 -5.88 -17.03
CA GLY A 154 -5.74 -6.70 -15.93
C GLY A 154 -4.69 -7.70 -16.42
N LYS A 155 -4.94 -8.41 -17.52
CA LYS A 155 -3.94 -9.30 -18.15
C LYS A 155 -2.70 -8.54 -18.63
N TYR A 156 -2.87 -7.31 -19.12
CA TYR A 156 -1.76 -6.45 -19.50
C TYR A 156 -0.87 -6.09 -18.30
N MET A 157 -1.44 -5.78 -17.13
CA MET A 157 -0.69 -5.59 -15.89
C MET A 157 0.02 -6.86 -15.43
N LEU A 158 -0.66 -8.00 -15.46
CA LEU A 158 -0.10 -9.28 -15.03
C LEU A 158 1.10 -9.74 -15.87
N LYS A 159 1.13 -9.40 -17.17
CA LYS A 159 2.31 -9.67 -18.00
C LYS A 159 3.58 -9.06 -17.43
N ARG A 160 3.50 -7.83 -16.90
CA ARG A 160 4.63 -7.18 -16.23
C ARG A 160 4.95 -7.82 -14.87
N SER A 161 3.92 -8.14 -14.08
CA SER A 161 4.09 -8.70 -12.74
C SER A 161 4.69 -10.11 -12.73
N LEU A 162 4.62 -10.86 -13.83
CA LEU A 162 5.24 -12.19 -13.93
C LEU A 162 6.76 -12.13 -14.14
N VAL A 163 7.29 -10.97 -14.54
CA VAL A 163 8.70 -10.78 -14.90
C VAL A 163 9.34 -9.60 -14.15
N ASP A 164 8.83 -9.28 -12.96
CA ASP A 164 9.35 -8.20 -12.12
C ASP A 164 10.33 -8.64 -11.04
N ASN A 165 10.87 -9.84 -11.21
CA ASN A 165 11.77 -10.54 -10.31
C ASN A 165 11.11 -11.12 -9.04
N TYR A 166 9.85 -10.80 -8.73
CA TYR A 166 9.16 -11.33 -7.54
C TYR A 166 9.12 -12.88 -7.49
N PRO A 167 8.75 -13.60 -8.58
CA PRO A 167 8.76 -15.07 -8.55
C PRO A 167 10.14 -15.66 -8.27
N GLN A 168 11.19 -15.06 -8.85
CA GLN A 168 12.57 -15.51 -8.69
C GLN A 168 13.07 -15.30 -7.26
N THR A 169 12.64 -14.23 -6.58
CA THR A 169 13.05 -14.00 -5.18
C THR A 169 12.38 -14.96 -4.20
N ARG A 170 11.21 -15.54 -4.54
CA ARG A 170 10.50 -16.46 -3.62
C ARG A 170 11.25 -17.78 -3.38
N GLY A 171 12.13 -18.18 -4.29
CA GLY A 171 12.97 -19.37 -4.16
C GLY A 171 14.34 -19.12 -3.52
N LYS A 172 14.64 -17.90 -3.07
CA LYS A 172 15.95 -17.57 -2.47
C LYS A 172 16.02 -18.02 -1.01
N PRO A 173 17.24 -18.32 -0.49
CA PRO A 173 17.43 -18.59 0.93
C PRO A 173 16.94 -17.45 1.80
N ARG A 174 16.52 -17.79 3.03
CA ARG A 174 16.16 -16.79 4.03
C ARG A 174 17.41 -16.05 4.50
N PHE A 175 17.22 -14.81 4.93
CA PHE A 175 18.29 -14.01 5.52
C PHE A 175 18.26 -14.12 7.03
N LEU A 176 19.25 -14.80 7.61
CA LEU A 176 19.30 -15.11 9.04
C LEU A 176 20.09 -14.07 9.86
N GLY A 177 20.58 -13.01 9.22
CA GLY A 177 21.46 -12.02 9.84
C GLY A 177 22.94 -12.30 9.65
N ASN A 178 23.77 -11.52 10.34
CA ASN A 178 25.22 -11.60 10.34
C ASN A 178 25.75 -11.23 11.74
N ASP A 179 26.62 -12.06 12.30
CA ASP A 179 27.17 -11.90 13.65
C ASP A 179 28.38 -10.94 13.71
N GLY A 180 28.76 -10.32 12.58
CA GLY A 180 29.82 -9.33 12.52
C GLY A 180 29.51 -8.06 13.33
N PRO A 181 30.53 -7.31 13.78
CA PRO A 181 30.31 -6.09 14.55
C PRO A 181 29.44 -5.06 13.81
N GLY A 182 28.40 -4.57 14.49
CA GLY A 182 27.45 -3.59 13.94
C GLY A 182 26.53 -4.13 12.84
N GLN A 183 26.53 -5.44 12.60
CA GLN A 183 25.67 -6.10 11.63
C GLN A 183 24.34 -6.51 12.26
N TRP A 184 23.27 -6.50 11.45
CA TRP A 184 21.95 -6.90 11.89
C TRP A 184 21.86 -8.41 12.03
N HIS A 185 21.21 -8.82 13.11
CA HIS A 185 20.71 -10.17 13.33
C HIS A 185 19.31 -10.09 13.93
N PRO A 186 18.55 -11.19 13.93
CA PRO A 186 17.21 -11.23 14.50
C PRO A 186 17.18 -10.72 15.95
N THR A 187 16.12 -10.00 16.30
CA THR A 187 15.97 -9.34 17.60
C THR A 187 14.85 -9.97 18.43
N ALA A 188 14.98 -9.90 19.75
CA ALA A 188 13.93 -10.28 20.69
C ALA A 188 12.60 -9.56 20.41
N PRO A 189 11.46 -10.17 20.80
CA PRO A 189 11.32 -11.49 21.42
C PRO A 189 11.27 -12.66 20.42
N ASP A 190 10.88 -12.42 19.16
CA ASP A 190 10.54 -13.50 18.22
C ASP A 190 11.72 -13.99 17.36
N TYR A 191 12.81 -13.20 17.25
CA TYR A 191 13.99 -13.55 16.45
C TYR A 191 13.66 -13.99 15.01
N LEU A 192 12.73 -13.28 14.36
CA LEU A 192 12.27 -13.60 13.01
C LEU A 192 13.36 -13.30 11.95
N ASP A 193 13.34 -14.12 10.89
CA ASP A 193 14.19 -13.97 9.71
C ASP A 193 14.00 -12.59 9.04
N GLY A 194 15.06 -12.10 8.38
CA GLY A 194 15.07 -10.83 7.68
C GLY A 194 14.04 -10.77 6.55
N VAL A 195 13.08 -9.86 6.69
CA VAL A 195 11.94 -9.71 5.77
C VAL A 195 12.32 -9.12 4.42
N GLU A 196 12.08 -9.91 3.37
CA GLU A 196 12.24 -9.52 1.96
C GLU A 196 13.68 -9.09 1.58
N PHE A 197 14.70 -9.85 2.00
CA PHE A 197 16.12 -9.51 1.75
C PHE A 197 16.47 -9.21 0.28
N CYS A 198 15.80 -9.88 -0.67
CA CYS A 198 16.01 -9.65 -2.10
C CYS A 198 15.23 -8.47 -2.69
N TRP A 199 14.49 -7.69 -1.90
CA TRP A 199 13.55 -6.69 -2.42
C TRP A 199 14.22 -5.58 -3.24
N GLY A 200 15.46 -5.23 -2.92
CA GLY A 200 16.26 -4.28 -3.71
C GLY A 200 16.54 -4.74 -5.16
N THR A 201 16.34 -6.04 -5.45
CA THR A 201 16.50 -6.61 -6.80
C THR A 201 15.22 -6.62 -7.64
N MET A 202 14.10 -6.17 -7.07
CA MET A 202 12.83 -6.06 -7.79
C MET A 202 12.96 -5.10 -8.97
N HIS A 203 12.27 -5.40 -10.07
CA HIS A 203 12.20 -4.46 -11.18
C HIS A 203 11.23 -3.31 -10.83
N THR A 204 11.76 -2.11 -10.75
CA THR A 204 11.07 -0.85 -10.45
C THR A 204 9.99 -0.49 -11.49
N PHE A 205 9.11 0.45 -11.13
CA PHE A 205 8.14 1.03 -12.04
C PHE A 205 8.68 2.27 -12.75
N ALA A 206 8.94 3.33 -11.99
CA ALA A 206 9.28 4.65 -12.48
C ALA A 206 10.76 4.96 -12.27
N VAL A 207 11.32 4.68 -11.09
CA VAL A 207 12.76 4.88 -10.82
C VAL A 207 13.60 3.95 -11.71
N ASP A 208 14.78 4.37 -12.12
CA ASP A 208 15.58 3.67 -13.13
C ASP A 208 16.23 2.39 -12.58
N THR A 209 16.71 2.46 -11.34
CA THR A 209 17.38 1.37 -10.60
C THR A 209 17.19 1.55 -9.09
N SER A 210 17.27 0.46 -8.31
CA SER A 210 17.18 0.51 -6.84
C SER A 210 18.27 1.32 -6.15
N THR A 211 19.41 1.54 -6.81
CA THR A 211 20.56 2.30 -6.31
C THR A 211 20.60 3.75 -6.81
N GLN A 212 19.52 4.23 -7.45
CA GLN A 212 19.48 5.57 -8.04
C GLN A 212 19.62 6.67 -6.98
N PHE A 213 19.00 6.49 -5.81
CA PHE A 213 19.01 7.45 -4.71
C PHE A 213 19.91 6.97 -3.58
N LYS A 214 21.21 7.26 -3.71
CA LYS A 214 22.22 6.86 -2.74
C LYS A 214 22.09 7.66 -1.45
N LEU A 215 22.28 6.98 -0.33
CA LEU A 215 22.36 7.59 0.99
C LEU A 215 23.81 7.61 1.48
N PRO A 216 24.18 8.57 2.35
CA PRO A 216 25.45 8.48 3.06
C PRO A 216 25.47 7.21 3.93
N PRO A 217 26.65 6.62 4.19
CA PRO A 217 26.74 5.48 5.09
C PRO A 217 26.30 5.91 6.51
N PRO A 218 25.66 5.01 7.29
CA PRO A 218 25.40 5.27 8.69
C PRO A 218 26.72 5.34 9.49
N PRO A 219 26.72 5.90 10.72
CA PRO A 219 27.89 5.90 11.59
C PRO A 219 28.51 4.50 11.68
N ALA A 220 29.82 4.39 11.39
CA ALA A 220 30.50 3.11 11.44
C ALA A 220 30.50 2.54 12.86
N PHE A 221 30.40 1.22 12.99
CA PHE A 221 30.54 0.54 14.28
C PHE A 221 31.80 1.00 15.02
N SER A 222 31.65 1.26 16.32
CA SER A 222 32.75 1.67 17.18
C SER A 222 32.47 1.30 18.63
N GLU A 223 33.50 0.82 19.32
CA GLU A 223 33.45 0.58 20.77
C GLU A 223 33.72 1.84 21.60
N ASP A 224 34.25 2.89 20.99
CA ASP A 224 34.45 4.18 21.65
C ASP A 224 33.11 4.81 22.05
N LYS A 225 32.93 5.07 23.35
CA LYS A 225 31.75 5.72 23.92
C LYS A 225 31.55 7.16 23.43
N ASN A 226 32.59 7.79 22.90
CA ASN A 226 32.53 9.14 22.31
C ASN A 226 32.23 9.13 20.81
N SER A 227 32.14 7.96 20.17
CA SER A 227 31.81 7.85 18.75
C SER A 227 30.36 8.23 18.46
N GLU A 228 30.10 8.68 17.22
CA GLU A 228 28.72 8.93 16.76
C GLU A 228 27.86 7.65 16.81
N TYR A 229 28.48 6.49 16.64
CA TYR A 229 27.81 5.20 16.76
C TYR A 229 27.29 4.92 18.17
N PHE A 230 28.07 5.23 19.21
CA PHE A 230 27.60 5.06 20.60
C PHE A 230 26.61 6.16 20.99
N LYS A 231 26.86 7.42 20.59
CA LYS A 231 25.98 8.55 20.90
C LYS A 231 24.55 8.38 20.39
N GLN A 232 24.34 7.88 19.17
CA GLN A 232 22.98 7.62 18.66
C GLN A 232 22.23 6.56 19.48
N ASN A 233 22.93 5.54 20.00
CA ASN A 233 22.34 4.50 20.85
C ASN A 233 21.96 5.07 22.21
N LEU A 234 22.86 5.86 22.81
CA LEU A 234 22.59 6.58 24.05
C LEU A 234 21.42 7.55 23.90
N ALA A 235 21.28 8.22 22.76
CA ALA A 235 20.16 9.11 22.49
C ALA A 235 18.80 8.37 22.44
N VAL A 236 18.75 7.21 21.80
CA VAL A 236 17.54 6.34 21.80
C VAL A 236 17.21 5.90 23.24
N TYR A 237 18.22 5.45 23.99
CA TYR A 237 18.05 5.04 25.37
C TYR A 237 17.53 6.17 26.27
N GLN A 238 18.18 7.34 26.23
CA GLN A 238 17.79 8.50 27.03
C GLN A 238 16.39 9.02 26.68
N LEU A 239 16.02 9.01 25.40
CA LEU A 239 14.66 9.32 24.98
C LEU A 239 13.66 8.35 25.63
N SER A 240 13.93 7.05 25.62
CA SER A 240 13.01 6.04 26.18
C SER A 240 12.73 6.25 27.68
N LYS A 241 13.71 6.75 28.45
CA LYS A 241 13.56 7.03 29.88
C LYS A 241 12.76 8.31 30.16
N ASN A 242 12.65 9.21 29.18
CA ASN A 242 12.00 10.52 29.31
C ASN A 242 10.86 10.71 28.30
N ILE A 243 10.34 9.61 27.72
CA ILE A 243 9.35 9.68 26.66
C ILE A 243 8.04 10.29 27.17
N THR A 244 7.50 11.27 26.44
CA THR A 244 6.25 11.93 26.81
C THR A 244 5.03 11.13 26.35
N LYS A 245 3.86 11.41 26.94
CA LYS A 245 2.59 10.79 26.51
C LYS A 245 2.29 11.06 25.03
N GLU A 246 2.61 12.25 24.53
CA GLU A 246 2.39 12.58 23.12
C GLU A 246 3.31 11.77 22.20
N GLN A 247 4.58 11.62 22.56
CA GLN A 247 5.53 10.79 21.80
C GLN A 247 5.10 9.31 21.77
N VAL A 248 4.56 8.78 22.87
CA VAL A 248 3.96 7.44 22.91
C VAL A 248 2.76 7.34 21.97
N THR A 249 1.87 8.34 21.98
CA THR A 249 0.70 8.38 21.08
C THR A 249 1.13 8.41 19.61
N ILE A 250 2.10 9.27 19.26
CA ILE A 250 2.66 9.37 17.91
C ILE A 250 3.27 8.05 17.46
N ALA A 251 4.09 7.41 18.32
CA ALA A 251 4.71 6.13 18.01
C ALA A 251 3.68 5.01 17.79
N ARG A 252 2.60 4.97 18.59
CA ARG A 252 1.52 3.98 18.41
C ARG A 252 0.72 4.21 17.14
N PHE A 253 0.43 5.48 16.82
CA PHE A 253 -0.34 5.84 15.64
C PHE A 253 0.35 5.40 14.35
N TRP A 254 1.68 5.57 14.27
CA TRP A 254 2.46 5.24 13.09
C TRP A 254 3.14 3.87 13.15
N ASP A 255 2.81 3.01 14.13
CA ASP A 255 3.48 1.71 14.33
C ASP A 255 3.40 0.87 13.04
N ASP A 256 2.17 0.69 12.53
CA ASP A 256 1.84 0.00 11.27
C ASP A 256 2.59 -1.32 11.05
N ASN A 257 2.95 -2.00 12.14
CA ASN A 257 3.67 -3.25 12.09
C ASN A 257 2.65 -4.41 12.06
N PRO A 258 2.48 -5.11 10.92
CA PRO A 258 1.56 -6.24 10.84
C PRO A 258 2.08 -7.49 11.60
N PHE A 259 3.32 -7.44 12.11
CA PHE A 259 4.00 -8.53 12.82
C PHE A 259 4.03 -8.34 14.34
N VAL A 260 3.21 -7.46 14.92
CA VAL A 260 3.20 -7.35 16.39
C VAL A 260 2.64 -8.63 16.99
N ILE A 261 3.53 -9.40 17.63
CA ILE A 261 3.18 -10.64 18.31
C ILE A 261 3.08 -10.35 19.81
N GLN A 262 1.86 -10.39 20.33
CA GLN A 262 1.60 -10.28 21.76
C GLN A 262 1.84 -11.63 22.44
N HIS A 263 2.67 -11.61 23.46
CA HIS A 263 3.00 -12.78 24.28
C HIS A 263 2.23 -12.64 25.61
N ASN A 264 1.37 -13.61 25.95
CA ASN A 264 0.71 -13.68 27.25
C ASN A 264 0.83 -15.11 27.82
N GLY A 265 1.84 -15.32 28.68
CA GLY A 265 2.26 -16.65 29.10
C GLY A 265 2.79 -17.47 27.92
N HIS A 266 2.24 -18.67 27.70
CA HIS A 266 2.56 -19.52 26.55
C HIS A 266 1.77 -19.18 25.27
N MET A 267 0.84 -18.20 25.33
CA MET A 267 0.00 -17.83 24.19
C MET A 267 0.61 -16.69 23.39
N MET A 268 0.55 -16.83 22.06
CA MET A 268 1.06 -15.89 21.08
C MET A 268 -0.11 -15.41 20.20
N PHE A 269 -0.39 -14.11 20.18
CA PHE A 269 -1.42 -13.52 19.33
C PHE A 269 -0.82 -12.46 18.40
N ALA A 270 -1.00 -12.60 17.10
CA ALA A 270 -0.64 -11.56 16.15
C ALA A 270 -1.78 -10.54 16.02
N ASN A 271 -1.52 -9.27 16.31
CA ASN A 271 -2.49 -8.20 16.06
C ASN A 271 -2.45 -7.80 14.59
N LYS A 272 -3.57 -8.01 13.88
CA LYS A 272 -3.73 -7.65 12.48
C LYS A 272 -3.86 -6.12 12.33
N LYS A 273 -2.79 -5.47 11.89
CA LYS A 273 -2.73 -4.02 11.59
C LYS A 273 -2.54 -3.78 10.09
N ILE A 274 -2.86 -2.57 9.63
CA ILE A 274 -2.44 -2.12 8.30
C ILE A 274 -0.91 -2.01 8.24
N THR A 275 -0.36 -2.12 7.03
CA THR A 275 1.04 -1.79 6.76
C THR A 275 1.17 -0.29 6.53
N PRO A 276 2.40 0.28 6.58
CA PRO A 276 2.60 1.72 6.33
C PRO A 276 2.13 2.13 4.93
N GLY A 277 2.28 1.24 3.94
CA GLY A 277 1.73 1.46 2.61
C GLY A 277 0.19 1.53 2.61
N GLY A 278 -0.47 0.63 3.37
CA GLY A 278 -1.91 0.67 3.55
C GLY A 278 -2.41 1.98 4.21
N HIS A 279 -1.65 2.52 5.16
CA HIS A 279 -1.93 3.80 5.81
C HIS A 279 -1.95 4.95 4.79
N TRP A 280 -0.91 5.08 3.96
CA TRP A 280 -0.84 6.11 2.90
C TRP A 280 -1.89 5.93 1.80
N ILE A 281 -2.31 4.70 1.52
CA ILE A 281 -3.46 4.42 0.64
C ILE A 281 -4.77 4.89 1.30
N GLY A 282 -4.92 4.73 2.62
CA GLY A 282 -6.02 5.29 3.39
C GLY A 282 -6.04 6.83 3.36
N ILE A 283 -4.90 7.48 3.57
CA ILE A 283 -4.74 8.95 3.44
C ILE A 283 -5.11 9.41 2.03
N THR A 284 -4.71 8.66 0.99
CA THR A 284 -5.10 8.95 -0.40
C THR A 284 -6.62 8.92 -0.57
N ALA A 285 -7.31 7.96 0.04
CA ALA A 285 -8.77 7.89 0.04
C ALA A 285 -9.41 9.12 0.70
N ILE A 286 -8.86 9.56 1.85
CA ILE A 286 -9.32 10.74 2.58
C ILE A 286 -9.19 12.00 1.72
N ALA A 287 -8.04 12.20 1.06
CA ALA A 287 -7.81 13.34 0.18
C ALA A 287 -8.76 13.37 -1.03
N CYS A 288 -8.98 12.21 -1.68
CA CYS A 288 -9.92 12.08 -2.79
C CYS A 288 -11.36 12.42 -2.36
N LYS A 289 -11.81 11.86 -1.22
CA LYS A 289 -13.16 12.12 -0.67
C LYS A 289 -13.34 13.58 -0.29
N LYS A 290 -12.36 14.17 0.41
CA LYS A 290 -12.39 15.57 0.84
C LYS A 290 -12.49 16.54 -0.34
N THR A 291 -11.84 16.21 -1.46
CA THR A 291 -11.86 17.04 -2.68
C THR A 291 -12.99 16.70 -3.65
N ASN A 292 -13.86 15.72 -3.32
CA ASN A 292 -14.84 15.16 -4.24
C ASN A 292 -14.23 14.79 -5.60
N ALA A 293 -13.03 14.20 -5.58
CA ALA A 293 -12.30 13.82 -6.78
C ALA A 293 -13.15 12.89 -7.66
N ASP A 294 -13.16 13.13 -8.97
CA ASP A 294 -13.81 12.23 -9.91
C ASP A 294 -13.11 10.85 -9.97
N VAL A 295 -13.71 9.91 -10.70
CA VAL A 295 -13.20 8.53 -10.79
C VAL A 295 -11.80 8.45 -11.41
N VAL A 296 -11.46 9.31 -12.37
CA VAL A 296 -10.16 9.28 -13.05
C VAL A 296 -9.09 9.86 -12.15
N LYS A 297 -9.35 11.00 -11.49
CA LYS A 297 -8.44 11.58 -10.50
C LYS A 297 -8.25 10.66 -9.31
N THR A 298 -9.31 10.01 -8.83
CA THR A 298 -9.24 9.01 -7.75
C THR A 298 -8.36 7.81 -8.15
N ALA A 299 -8.58 7.24 -9.34
CA ALA A 299 -7.76 6.14 -9.84
C ALA A 299 -6.29 6.57 -10.03
N GLN A 300 -6.05 7.79 -10.52
CA GLN A 300 -4.71 8.36 -10.69
C GLN A 300 -3.99 8.52 -9.37
N ALA A 301 -4.68 9.06 -8.35
CA ALA A 301 -4.10 9.27 -7.03
C ALA A 301 -3.66 7.93 -6.40
N TYR A 302 -4.52 6.91 -6.44
CA TYR A 302 -4.14 5.58 -5.97
C TYR A 302 -2.97 4.98 -6.74
N ALA A 303 -2.96 5.09 -8.07
CA ALA A 303 -1.89 4.55 -8.90
C ALA A 303 -0.54 5.23 -8.60
N LEU A 304 -0.50 6.57 -8.53
CA LEU A 304 0.73 7.31 -8.29
C LEU A 304 1.26 7.11 -6.87
N THR A 305 0.40 7.15 -5.84
CA THR A 305 0.84 6.85 -4.46
C THR A 305 1.38 5.42 -4.38
N SER A 306 0.72 4.45 -5.02
CA SER A 306 1.19 3.05 -5.00
C SER A 306 2.51 2.85 -5.77
N ILE A 307 2.74 3.59 -6.85
CA ILE A 307 4.02 3.59 -7.57
C ILE A 307 5.12 4.17 -6.68
N ALA A 308 4.86 5.29 -6.00
CA ALA A 308 5.79 5.90 -5.06
C ALA A 308 6.15 4.97 -3.89
N LEU A 309 5.15 4.34 -3.29
CA LEU A 309 5.36 3.33 -2.25
C LEU A 309 6.26 2.19 -2.75
N PHE A 310 5.91 1.57 -3.89
CA PHE A 310 6.63 0.40 -4.39
C PHE A 310 8.08 0.72 -4.73
N ASP A 311 8.34 1.81 -5.45
CA ASP A 311 9.70 2.19 -5.84
C ASP A 311 10.54 2.66 -4.65
N ALA A 312 9.94 3.36 -3.67
CA ALA A 312 10.62 3.72 -2.42
C ALA A 312 10.99 2.47 -1.62
N PHE A 313 10.06 1.52 -1.43
CA PHE A 313 10.38 0.22 -0.80
C PHE A 313 11.57 -0.48 -1.47
N ILE A 314 11.67 -0.47 -2.80
CA ILE A 314 12.80 -1.06 -3.52
C ILE A 314 14.11 -0.34 -3.20
N CYS A 315 14.13 1.00 -3.23
CA CYS A 315 15.32 1.79 -2.95
C CYS A 315 15.77 1.66 -1.49
N GLY A 316 14.84 1.79 -0.54
CA GLY A 316 15.13 1.63 0.88
C GLY A 316 15.60 0.23 1.24
N TRP A 317 14.97 -0.82 0.69
CA TRP A 317 15.39 -2.21 0.97
C TRP A 317 16.75 -2.54 0.36
N GLN A 318 17.11 -1.95 -0.78
CA GLN A 318 18.46 -2.06 -1.32
C GLN A 318 19.49 -1.60 -0.28
N VAL A 319 19.31 -0.40 0.29
CA VAL A 319 20.23 0.14 1.29
C VAL A 319 20.21 -0.66 2.60
N LYS A 320 19.03 -1.14 3.03
CA LYS A 320 18.89 -1.98 4.24
C LYS A 320 19.76 -3.22 4.19
N TYR A 321 19.72 -3.95 3.08
CA TYR A 321 20.46 -5.20 2.96
C TYR A 321 21.89 -5.02 2.44
N GLU A 322 22.23 -3.88 1.84
CA GLU A 322 23.63 -3.49 1.57
C GLU A 322 24.39 -3.10 2.85
N THR A 323 23.77 -2.30 3.72
CA THR A 323 24.41 -1.84 4.96
C THR A 323 24.29 -2.87 6.09
N ASN A 324 23.20 -3.65 6.08
CA ASN A 324 22.86 -4.64 7.08
C ASN A 324 23.01 -4.09 8.52
N TYR A 325 22.55 -2.87 8.75
CA TYR A 325 22.85 -2.12 9.96
C TYR A 325 22.04 -2.57 11.18
N ILE A 326 22.69 -2.68 12.33
CA ILE A 326 22.13 -3.20 13.58
C ILE A 326 21.05 -2.30 14.23
N ARG A 327 20.09 -2.92 14.91
CA ARG A 327 18.99 -2.23 15.61
C ARG A 327 19.42 -1.70 16.98
N PRO A 328 18.77 -0.62 17.50
CA PRO A 328 19.12 -0.06 18.80
C PRO A 328 19.03 -1.05 19.96
N VAL A 329 18.00 -1.90 19.99
CA VAL A 329 17.79 -2.89 21.07
C VAL A 329 18.99 -3.80 21.27
N THR A 330 19.66 -4.21 20.19
CA THR A 330 20.83 -5.08 20.30
C THR A 330 21.99 -4.39 21.01
N VAL A 331 22.32 -3.16 20.59
CA VAL A 331 23.47 -2.43 21.11
C VAL A 331 23.20 -1.92 22.52
N ILE A 332 21.98 -1.44 22.79
CA ILE A 332 21.57 -0.98 24.11
C ILE A 332 21.63 -2.14 25.11
N ASN A 333 21.13 -3.32 24.76
CA ASN A 333 21.16 -4.48 25.67
C ASN A 333 22.57 -5.03 25.90
N ASP A 334 23.46 -4.92 24.91
CA ASP A 334 24.86 -5.35 25.06
C ASP A 334 25.72 -4.33 25.82
N LYS A 335 25.51 -3.02 25.62
CA LYS A 335 26.47 -1.98 26.04
C LYS A 335 25.95 -0.98 27.09
N ILE A 336 24.64 -0.89 27.32
CA ILE A 336 24.04 0.17 28.13
C ILE A 336 23.15 -0.39 29.25
N ASP A 337 22.12 -1.16 28.91
CA ASP A 337 21.07 -1.64 29.83
C ASP A 337 20.50 -2.96 29.30
N HIS A 338 20.91 -4.07 29.90
CA HIS A 338 20.61 -5.44 29.42
C HIS A 338 19.11 -5.76 29.34
N ASP A 339 18.33 -5.15 30.24
CA ASP A 339 16.90 -5.41 30.36
C ASP A 339 16.05 -4.41 29.56
N TRP A 340 16.69 -3.55 28.77
CA TRP A 340 15.98 -2.54 28.00
C TRP A 340 15.16 -3.16 26.87
N LEU A 341 13.96 -2.64 26.68
CA LEU A 341 13.10 -2.93 25.54
C LEU A 341 12.62 -1.63 24.91
N PRO A 342 12.57 -1.55 23.58
CA PRO A 342 11.99 -0.41 22.88
C PRO A 342 10.48 -0.32 23.13
N MET A 343 9.94 0.89 22.98
CA MET A 343 8.51 1.16 23.16
C MET A 343 7.64 0.47 22.08
N LEU A 344 8.16 0.35 20.85
CA LEU A 344 7.58 -0.48 19.80
C LEU A 344 8.40 -1.76 19.64
N GLN A 345 7.72 -2.86 19.29
CA GLN A 345 8.42 -4.09 18.92
C GLN A 345 9.29 -3.86 17.69
N THR A 346 10.56 -4.28 17.76
CA THR A 346 11.52 -4.11 16.66
C THR A 346 11.12 -4.94 15.43
N PRO A 347 10.92 -4.32 14.25
CA PRO A 347 10.60 -5.06 13.04
C PRO A 347 11.79 -5.91 12.54
N PRO A 348 11.54 -7.10 11.97
CA PRO A 348 12.58 -8.08 11.62
C PRO A 348 13.25 -7.78 10.27
N PHE A 349 13.97 -6.66 10.22
CA PHE A 349 14.79 -6.26 9.09
C PHE A 349 15.84 -5.23 9.53
N PRO A 350 16.96 -5.08 8.78
CA PRO A 350 18.03 -4.12 9.09
C PRO A 350 17.54 -2.69 9.31
N GLU A 351 18.27 -1.96 10.13
CA GLU A 351 17.88 -0.65 10.66
C GLU A 351 17.91 0.44 9.59
N TYR A 352 18.99 0.58 8.82
CA TYR A 352 19.23 1.78 8.01
C TYR A 352 18.89 1.60 6.53
N PRO A 353 18.15 2.53 5.88
CA PRO A 353 17.45 3.69 6.45
C PRO A 353 16.08 3.30 7.03
N SER A 354 15.36 4.24 7.64
CA SER A 354 13.99 3.98 8.07
C SER A 354 13.03 3.83 6.88
N GLY A 355 12.41 2.66 6.76
CA GLY A 355 11.43 2.37 5.69
C GLY A 355 10.15 3.20 5.81
N HIS A 356 9.68 3.43 7.04
CA HIS A 356 8.56 4.34 7.31
C HIS A 356 8.86 5.76 6.80
N SER A 357 10.05 6.30 7.10
CA SER A 357 10.43 7.63 6.63
C SER A 357 10.50 7.74 5.12
N ASP A 358 11.10 6.75 4.46
CA ASP A 358 11.26 6.70 3.00
C ASP A 358 9.90 6.66 2.27
N ILE A 359 9.06 5.67 2.60
CA ILE A 359 7.80 5.46 1.89
C ILE A 359 6.76 6.55 2.22
N SER A 360 6.80 7.12 3.43
CA SER A 360 5.95 8.25 3.81
C SER A 360 6.32 9.50 3.05
N ALA A 361 7.62 9.81 2.94
CA ALA A 361 8.07 10.99 2.25
C ALA A 361 7.76 10.92 0.74
N ALA A 362 7.96 9.76 0.12
CA ALA A 362 7.62 9.55 -1.29
C ALA A 362 6.10 9.73 -1.55
N SER A 363 5.27 9.16 -0.67
CA SER A 363 3.81 9.27 -0.76
C SER A 363 3.34 10.71 -0.53
N ALA A 364 3.88 11.38 0.47
CA ALA A 364 3.53 12.76 0.81
C ALA A 364 3.86 13.73 -0.32
N VAL A 365 5.02 13.58 -0.98
CA VAL A 365 5.39 14.41 -2.14
C VAL A 365 4.37 14.25 -3.27
N VAL A 366 4.03 13.01 -3.63
CA VAL A 366 3.05 12.75 -4.71
C VAL A 366 1.68 13.31 -4.36
N LEU A 367 1.21 13.15 -3.12
CA LEU A 367 -0.08 13.67 -2.68
C LEU A 367 -0.09 15.20 -2.62
N THR A 368 1.00 15.83 -2.19
CA THR A 368 1.18 17.29 -2.22
C THR A 368 1.07 17.82 -3.65
N HIS A 369 1.70 17.17 -4.63
CA HIS A 369 1.58 17.55 -6.03
C HIS A 369 0.15 17.37 -6.59
N LEU A 370 -0.58 16.34 -6.15
CA LEU A 370 -1.94 16.05 -6.64
C LEU A 370 -3.05 16.92 -6.03
N PHE A 371 -2.89 17.30 -4.77
CA PHE A 371 -3.95 17.95 -3.97
C PHE A 371 -3.55 19.33 -3.45
N GLY A 372 -2.29 19.73 -3.62
CA GLY A 372 -1.75 21.01 -3.16
C GLY A 372 -0.94 20.88 -1.87
N ASP A 373 -0.05 21.85 -1.66
CA ASP A 373 0.61 22.05 -0.38
C ASP A 373 -0.38 22.60 0.66
N ASN A 374 -0.06 22.42 1.95
CA ASN A 374 -0.91 22.81 3.08
C ASN A 374 -2.33 22.22 3.00
N PHE A 375 -2.45 21.02 2.43
CA PHE A 375 -3.69 20.27 2.40
C PHE A 375 -4.01 19.70 3.79
N ALA A 376 -4.84 20.40 4.55
CA ALA A 376 -5.22 19.98 5.90
C ALA A 376 -6.28 18.86 5.89
N TYR A 377 -6.07 17.80 6.68
CA TYR A 377 -6.98 16.66 6.78
C TYR A 377 -6.98 16.02 8.16
N GLN A 378 -8.12 15.42 8.51
CA GLN A 378 -8.22 14.50 9.64
C GLN A 378 -7.90 13.10 9.13
N ASP A 379 -6.79 12.54 9.58
CA ASP A 379 -6.44 11.16 9.32
C ASP A 379 -7.31 10.22 10.15
N THR A 380 -8.10 9.41 9.46
CA THR A 380 -8.97 8.38 10.05
C THR A 380 -8.68 6.98 9.48
N SER A 381 -7.58 6.78 8.74
CA SER A 381 -7.30 5.48 8.11
C SER A 381 -7.11 4.36 9.11
N ASP A 382 -6.64 4.71 10.32
CA ASP A 382 -6.43 3.76 11.41
C ASP A 382 -7.56 3.68 12.44
N LEU A 383 -8.61 4.51 12.28
CA LEU A 383 -9.71 4.58 13.23
C LEU A 383 -10.40 3.22 13.40
N ARG A 384 -10.55 2.46 12.31
CA ARG A 384 -11.17 1.12 12.32
C ARG A 384 -10.27 0.04 12.94
N TYR A 385 -8.96 0.21 12.93
CA TYR A 385 -8.00 -0.84 13.33
C TYR A 385 -7.48 -0.66 14.75
N ILE A 386 -7.11 0.57 15.10
CA ILE A 386 -6.51 0.89 16.40
C ILE A 386 -7.28 1.97 17.18
N GLY A 387 -8.39 2.47 16.63
CA GLY A 387 -9.23 3.47 17.31
C GLY A 387 -8.62 4.86 17.39
N MET A 388 -7.58 5.14 16.60
CA MET A 388 -6.84 6.40 16.63
C MET A 388 -7.09 7.22 15.36
N GLN A 389 -7.03 8.54 15.51
CA GLN A 389 -7.11 9.52 14.42
C GLN A 389 -6.22 10.72 14.78
N ARG A 390 -5.63 11.39 13.78
CA ARG A 390 -4.76 12.56 13.99
C ARG A 390 -5.01 13.62 12.92
N HIS A 391 -4.95 14.89 13.29
CA HIS A 391 -5.10 16.00 12.34
C HIS A 391 -3.72 16.43 11.83
N PHE A 392 -3.63 16.69 10.53
CA PHE A 392 -2.42 17.21 9.88
C PHE A 392 -2.76 18.40 8.99
N ASP A 393 -1.89 19.41 8.96
CA ASP A 393 -2.07 20.56 8.06
C ASP A 393 -1.50 20.31 6.66
N SER A 394 -0.69 19.27 6.47
CA SER A 394 -0.19 18.86 5.16
C SER A 394 0.29 17.40 5.19
N PHE A 395 0.38 16.78 4.01
CA PHE A 395 0.96 15.43 3.87
C PHE A 395 2.43 15.39 4.29
N LEU A 396 3.19 16.46 4.02
CA LEU A 396 4.60 16.55 4.43
C LEU A 396 4.74 16.58 5.96
N LYS A 397 3.86 17.31 6.67
CA LYS A 397 3.85 17.27 8.14
C LYS A 397 3.48 15.89 8.67
N ALA A 398 2.53 15.20 8.05
CA ALA A 398 2.21 13.83 8.42
C ALA A 398 3.42 12.89 8.23
N SER A 399 4.13 12.99 7.10
CA SER A 399 5.35 12.22 6.84
C SER A 399 6.49 12.54 7.81
N ASP A 400 6.67 13.80 8.20
CA ASP A 400 7.67 14.20 9.19
C ASP A 400 7.33 13.63 10.57
N GLU A 401 6.04 13.61 10.95
CA GLU A 401 5.58 12.93 12.16
C GLU A 401 5.77 11.42 12.09
N THR A 402 5.46 10.78 10.94
CA THR A 402 5.73 9.35 10.73
C THR A 402 7.21 9.04 10.93
N SER A 403 8.11 9.91 10.44
CA SER A 403 9.56 9.70 10.55
C SER A 403 10.03 9.74 12.00
N ILE A 404 9.69 10.82 12.72
CA ILE A 404 10.13 10.96 14.11
C ILE A 404 9.49 9.93 15.05
N SER A 405 8.29 9.42 14.71
CA SER A 405 7.62 8.35 15.46
C SER A 405 8.49 7.11 15.67
N ARG A 406 9.42 6.83 14.73
CA ARG A 406 10.28 5.65 14.77
C ARG A 406 11.41 5.80 15.79
N PHE A 407 11.89 7.02 15.98
CA PHE A 407 12.81 7.36 17.06
C PHE A 407 12.08 7.30 18.41
N TYR A 408 10.87 7.87 18.51
CA TYR A 408 10.02 7.72 19.71
C TYR A 408 9.73 6.27 20.07
N GLY A 409 9.52 5.41 19.06
CA GLY A 409 9.34 3.97 19.24
C GLY A 409 10.58 3.21 19.70
N GLY A 410 11.76 3.83 19.70
CA GLY A 410 13.02 3.21 20.13
C GLY A 410 13.64 2.23 19.12
N ILE A 411 13.15 2.20 17.88
CA ILE A 411 13.51 1.18 16.89
C ILE A 411 14.37 1.71 15.74
N HIS A 412 14.58 3.02 15.68
CA HIS A 412 15.42 3.70 14.69
C HIS A 412 16.25 4.82 15.30
N TYR A 413 17.42 5.09 14.70
CA TYR A 413 18.24 6.26 15.03
C TYR A 413 17.75 7.52 14.31
N LEU A 414 18.02 8.72 14.85
CA LEU A 414 17.68 9.99 14.21
C LEU A 414 18.29 10.13 12.80
N ASN A 415 19.53 9.67 12.60
CA ASN A 415 20.15 9.65 11.27
C ASN A 415 19.32 8.80 10.29
N SER A 416 18.86 7.63 10.72
CA SER A 416 18.11 6.68 9.88
C SER A 416 16.77 7.25 9.43
N VAL A 417 16.05 7.95 10.31
CA VAL A 417 14.77 8.58 9.95
C VAL A 417 14.96 9.79 9.03
N ASN A 418 16.00 10.60 9.27
CA ASN A 418 16.29 11.77 8.44
C ASN A 418 16.72 11.36 7.02
N GLN A 419 17.64 10.40 6.90
CA GLN A 419 18.13 9.93 5.60
C GLN A 419 17.06 9.17 4.83
N GLY A 420 16.22 8.37 5.51
CA GLY A 420 15.04 7.76 4.89
C GLY A 420 14.11 8.82 4.30
N ALA A 421 13.78 9.87 5.05
CA ALA A 421 12.92 10.94 4.55
C ALA A 421 13.53 11.68 3.34
N VAL A 422 14.85 11.88 3.30
CA VAL A 422 15.55 12.45 2.14
C VAL A 422 15.39 11.56 0.92
N GLN A 423 15.66 10.25 1.04
CA GLN A 423 15.51 9.29 -0.06
C GLN A 423 14.08 9.31 -0.61
N GLY A 424 13.09 9.25 0.28
CA GLY A 424 11.69 9.22 -0.11
C GLY A 424 11.25 10.48 -0.84
N ARG A 425 11.67 11.67 -0.37
CA ARG A 425 11.38 12.94 -1.06
C ARG A 425 11.96 12.91 -2.49
N GLN A 426 13.20 12.43 -2.66
CA GLN A 426 13.82 12.32 -3.98
C GLN A 426 13.08 11.35 -4.91
N VAL A 427 12.65 10.19 -4.39
CA VAL A 427 11.84 9.22 -5.14
C VAL A 427 10.52 9.86 -5.60
N GLY A 428 9.79 10.51 -4.70
CA GLY A 428 8.53 11.18 -5.01
C GLY A 428 8.66 12.26 -6.08
N GLU A 429 9.66 13.13 -5.95
CA GLU A 429 9.92 14.21 -6.92
C GLU A 429 10.35 13.67 -8.29
N TYR A 430 11.17 12.61 -8.30
CA TYR A 430 11.57 11.96 -9.54
C TYR A 430 10.37 11.35 -10.28
N ILE A 431 9.48 10.66 -9.56
CA ILE A 431 8.27 10.07 -10.15
C ILE A 431 7.38 11.17 -10.73
N TRP A 432 7.15 12.25 -9.99
CA TRP A 432 6.33 13.37 -10.43
C TRP A 432 6.90 14.03 -11.70
N SER A 433 8.20 14.33 -11.70
CA SER A 433 8.87 14.97 -12.85
C SER A 433 8.95 14.08 -14.09
N LYS A 434 9.01 12.75 -13.92
CA LYS A 434 9.11 11.79 -15.03
C LYS A 434 7.80 11.59 -15.78
N LEU A 435 6.65 11.68 -15.10
CA LEU A 435 5.36 11.29 -15.66
C LEU A 435 4.59 12.48 -16.23
N LYS A 436 4.23 12.41 -17.52
CA LYS A 436 3.30 13.35 -18.15
C LYS A 436 1.88 12.87 -17.94
N LEU A 437 1.18 13.41 -16.93
CA LEU A 437 -0.12 12.90 -16.48
C LEU A 437 -1.31 13.35 -17.34
N LYS A 438 -1.23 14.54 -17.94
CA LYS A 438 -2.24 15.09 -18.87
C LYS A 438 -1.64 15.34 -20.24
N LYS A 439 -2.50 15.31 -21.27
CA LYS A 439 -2.15 15.57 -22.68
C LYS A 439 -1.69 16.98 -22.96
#